data_AF-K2CTX0-F1
#
_entry.id   AF-K2CTX0-F1
#
_cell.length_a   1.000
_cell.length_b   1.000
_cell.length_c   1.000
_cell.angle_alpha   90.00
_cell.angle_beta   90.00
_cell.angle_gamma   90.00
#
_symmetry.space_group_name_H-M   'P 1'
#
loop_
_entity.id
_entity.type
_entity.pdbx_description
1 polymer ?
#
loop_
_entity_poly.entity_id
_entity_poly.type
_entity_poly.pdbx_seq_one_letter_code
_entity_poly.pdbx_strand_id
1 'polypeptide(L)'
;EPPQMRAEREVLLDDVDSLQWQFVESNGKTTSVWPSTDVLTQLVAPLPIAVLVVMQLKNSGVVQGVFPIPAQGIVNVPKKKS
;
A
#
# COMPACT_ATOMS: atom_id res chain seq x y z
N GLU A 1 18.79 -21.59 -4.36
CA GLU A 1 18.36 -20.32 -3.73
C GLU A 1 17.56 -19.50 -4.74
N PRO A 2 16.58 -18.69 -4.31
CA PRO A 2 15.94 -17.73 -5.19
C PRO A 2 16.99 -16.72 -5.70
N PRO A 3 16.88 -16.24 -6.95
CA PRO A 3 17.80 -15.25 -7.48
C PRO A 3 17.78 -13.99 -6.59
N GLN A 4 18.94 -13.62 -6.04
CA GLN A 4 19.10 -12.39 -5.29
C GLN A 4 19.11 -11.21 -6.27
N MET A 5 17.94 -10.62 -6.48
CA MET A 5 17.78 -9.41 -7.26
C MET A 5 18.28 -8.22 -6.44
N ARG A 6 19.23 -7.43 -6.97
CA ARG A 6 19.69 -6.21 -6.32
C ARG A 6 18.67 -5.10 -6.51
N ALA A 7 18.37 -4.35 -5.46
CA ALA A 7 17.52 -3.18 -5.56
C ALA A 7 18.21 -2.10 -6.42
N GLU A 8 17.47 -1.57 -7.39
CA GLU A 8 17.86 -0.38 -8.14
C GLU A 8 17.40 0.86 -7.38
N ARG A 9 18.19 1.94 -7.43
CA ARG A 9 17.89 3.21 -6.74
C ARG A 9 17.81 4.34 -7.76
N GLU A 10 16.73 5.09 -7.69
CA GLU A 10 16.48 6.31 -8.48
C GLU A 10 15.96 7.42 -7.55
N VAL A 11 16.29 8.67 -7.85
CA VAL A 11 15.72 9.85 -7.18
C VAL A 11 14.56 10.36 -8.02
N LEU A 12 13.33 10.25 -7.51
CA LEU A 12 12.11 10.63 -8.23
C LEU A 12 11.65 12.06 -7.92
N LEU A 13 11.93 12.55 -6.72
CA LEU A 13 11.52 13.88 -6.27
C LEU A 13 12.46 14.40 -5.19
N ASP A 14 12.87 15.66 -5.35
CA ASP A 14 13.71 16.39 -4.39
C ASP A 14 12.86 17.30 -3.47
N ASP A 15 13.49 17.83 -2.42
CA ASP A 15 12.89 18.79 -1.48
C ASP A 15 11.62 18.32 -0.74
N VAL A 16 11.47 17.01 -0.57
CA VAL A 16 10.48 16.41 0.33
C VAL A 16 10.94 16.61 1.78
N ASP A 17 10.16 17.34 2.56
CA ASP A 17 10.40 17.60 3.98
C ASP A 17 9.78 16.49 4.85
N SER A 18 8.55 16.10 4.53
CA SER A 18 7.88 14.99 5.18
C SER A 18 6.98 14.21 4.22
N LEU A 19 6.80 12.92 4.52
CA LEU A 19 5.96 12.01 3.77
C LEU A 19 5.20 11.11 4.74
N GLN A 20 3.88 11.09 4.62
CA GLN A 20 2.99 10.30 5.46
C GLN A 20 2.06 9.46 4.59
N TRP A 21 1.83 8.24 5.05
CA TRP A 21 0.98 7.26 4.39
C TRP A 21 -0.15 6.87 5.33
N GLN A 22 -1.37 6.78 4.80
CA GLN A 22 -2.47 6.08 5.44
C GLN A 22 -3.05 5.06 4.48
N PHE A 23 -3.39 3.89 5.01
CA PHE A 23 -3.94 2.78 4.25
C PHE A 23 -5.40 2.61 4.64
N VAL A 24 -6.28 2.49 3.65
CA VAL A 24 -7.71 2.27 3.87
C VAL A 24 -7.97 0.76 3.89
N GLU A 25 -8.48 0.27 5.00
CA GLU A 25 -8.93 -1.11 5.16
C GLU A 25 -10.27 -1.34 4.44
N SER A 26 -10.63 -2.61 4.22
CA SER A 26 -11.91 -3.00 3.61
C SER A 26 -13.13 -2.55 4.43
N ASN A 27 -12.95 -2.31 5.73
CA ASN A 27 -13.98 -1.77 6.64
C ASN A 27 -14.08 -0.22 6.60
N GLY A 28 -13.29 0.45 5.76
CA GLY A 28 -13.24 1.91 5.63
C GLY A 28 -12.38 2.64 6.67
N LYS A 29 -11.79 1.94 7.65
CA LYS A 29 -10.86 2.55 8.62
C LYS A 29 -9.51 2.82 7.98
N THR A 30 -8.84 3.85 8.50
CA THR A 30 -7.48 4.21 8.10
C THR A 30 -6.46 3.76 9.13
N THR A 31 -5.31 3.28 8.67
CA THR A 31 -4.15 2.93 9.50
C THR A 31 -2.88 3.54 8.92
N SER A 32 -1.90 3.90 9.76
CA SER A 32 -0.56 4.33 9.31
C SER A 32 0.42 3.16 9.12
N VAL A 33 0.02 1.95 9.55
CA VAL A 33 0.82 0.73 9.45
C VAL A 33 0.06 -0.27 8.61
N TRP A 34 0.73 -0.85 7.62
CA TRP A 34 0.16 -1.93 6.81
C TRP A 34 1.03 -3.17 6.82
N PRO A 35 0.41 -4.35 6.93
CA PRO A 35 -0.98 -4.57 7.36
C PRO A 35 -1.19 -4.19 8.83
N SER A 36 -2.42 -3.81 9.20
CA SER A 36 -2.76 -3.38 10.57
C SER A 36 -2.86 -4.53 11.58
N THR A 37 -2.84 -5.78 11.10
CA THR A 37 -2.91 -6.99 11.92
C THR A 37 -1.71 -7.88 11.61
N ASP A 38 -1.26 -8.63 12.61
CA ASP A 38 -0.18 -9.60 12.43
C ASP A 38 -0.58 -10.65 11.40
N VAL A 39 0.09 -10.60 10.24
CA VAL A 39 -0.08 -11.51 9.08
C VAL A 39 0.34 -12.95 9.43
N LEU A 40 0.82 -13.20 10.65
CA LEU A 40 1.24 -14.53 11.10
C LEU A 40 0.13 -15.59 10.98
N THR A 41 -1.13 -15.19 10.80
CA THR A 41 -2.28 -16.08 10.55
C THR A 41 -2.73 -16.17 9.09
N GLN A 42 -2.19 -15.37 8.18
CA GLN A 42 -2.59 -15.32 6.77
C GLN A 42 -1.42 -15.61 5.82
N LEU A 43 -1.61 -16.55 4.90
CA LEU A 43 -0.59 -16.93 3.91
C LEU A 43 -0.19 -15.75 2.99
N VAL A 44 -1.07 -14.76 2.85
CA VAL A 44 -0.90 -13.53 2.06
C VAL A 44 -1.59 -12.38 2.79
N ALA A 45 -0.89 -11.26 3.01
CA ALA A 45 -1.50 -10.05 3.55
C ALA A 45 -2.49 -9.45 2.54
N PRO A 46 -3.68 -9.00 2.97
CA PRO A 46 -4.61 -8.30 2.09
C PRO A 46 -3.99 -6.99 1.60
N LEU A 47 -4.41 -6.54 0.41
CA LEU A 47 -4.11 -5.19 -0.04
C LEU A 47 -5.11 -4.20 0.57
N PRO A 48 -4.69 -2.95 0.87
CA PRO A 48 -5.63 -1.90 1.22
C PRO A 48 -6.52 -1.57 0.03
N ILE A 49 -7.70 -1.00 0.27
CA ILE A 49 -8.60 -0.57 -0.84
C ILE A 49 -8.13 0.74 -1.47
N ALA A 50 -7.40 1.56 -0.72
CA ALA A 50 -6.77 2.79 -1.18
C ALA A 50 -5.60 3.17 -0.27
N VAL A 51 -4.71 4.01 -0.79
CA VAL A 51 -3.62 4.65 -0.05
C VAL A 51 -3.81 6.15 -0.12
N LEU A 52 -3.77 6.81 1.04
CA LEU A 52 -3.72 8.25 1.15
C LEU A 52 -2.27 8.66 1.39
N VAL A 53 -1.83 9.67 0.66
CA VAL A 53 -0.48 10.24 0.76
C VAL A 53 -0.61 11.70 1.11
N VAL A 54 0.15 12.12 2.12
CA VAL A 54 0.36 13.53 2.43
C VAL A 54 1.85 13.79 2.37
N MET A 55 2.26 14.71 1.52
CA MET A 55 3.66 15.08 1.31
C MET A 55 3.82 16.58 1.54
N GLN A 56 4.79 16.95 2.35
CA GLN A 56 5.18 18.35 2.56
C GLN A 56 6.46 18.62 1.77
N LEU A 57 6.41 19.62 0.90
CA LEU A 57 7.54 20.08 0.11
C LEU A 57 8.05 21.40 0.69
N LYS A 58 9.38 21.52 0.87
CA LYS A 58 10.00 22.65 1.59
C LYS A 58 9.54 24.03 1.10
N ASN A 59 9.37 24.19 -0.21
CA ASN A 59 9.05 25.48 -0.84
C ASN A 59 7.77 25.46 -1.69
N SER A 60 6.98 24.38 -1.64
CA SER A 60 5.83 24.20 -2.54
C SER A 60 4.52 23.85 -1.81
N GLY A 61 4.57 23.73 -0.48
CA GLY A 61 3.38 23.48 0.33
C GLY A 61 3.08 21.99 0.49
N VAL A 62 1.80 21.64 0.59
CA VAL A 62 1.34 20.27 0.88
C VAL A 62 0.67 19.67 -0.36
N VAL A 63 1.11 18.47 -0.74
CA VAL A 63 0.46 17.63 -1.76
C VAL A 63 -0.29 16.51 -1.05
N GLN A 64 -1.57 16.32 -1.43
CA GLN A 64 -2.40 15.24 -0.92
C GLN A 64 -2.97 14.43 -2.08
N GLY A 65 -2.94 13.10 -1.96
CA GLY A 65 -3.46 12.21 -2.99
C GLY A 65 -4.15 10.99 -2.39
N VAL A 66 -5.21 10.54 -3.07
CA VAL A 66 -5.89 9.28 -2.76
C VAL A 66 -5.73 8.36 -3.96
N PHE A 67 -5.09 7.22 -3.73
CA PHE A 67 -4.76 6.25 -4.78
C PHE A 67 -5.54 4.95 -4.53
N PRO A 68 -6.63 4.71 -5.25
CA PRO A 68 -7.38 3.45 -5.13
C PRO A 68 -6.51 2.29 -5.62
N ILE A 69 -6.50 1.19 -4.88
CA ILE A 69 -5.83 -0.04 -5.30
C ILE A 69 -6.87 -0.91 -5.99
N PRO A 70 -6.71 -1.20 -7.30
CA PRO A 70 -7.61 -2.11 -7.98
C PRO A 70 -7.52 -3.48 -7.32
N ALA A 71 -8.67 -4.06 -6.96
CA ALA A 71 -8.74 -5.42 -6.44
C ALA A 71 -8.05 -6.36 -7.44
N GLN A 72 -6.90 -6.92 -7.06
CA GLN A 72 -6.35 -8.04 -7.82
C GLN A 72 -7.42 -9.13 -7.81
N GLY A 73 -7.79 -9.55 -9.02
CA GLY A 73 -9.05 -10.23 -9.30
C GLY A 73 -9.40 -11.30 -8.27
N ILE A 74 -10.70 -11.42 -8.03
CA ILE A 74 -11.33 -12.63 -7.50
C ILE A 74 -10.57 -13.82 -8.10
N VAL A 75 -9.70 -14.45 -7.32
CA VAL A 75 -9.21 -15.78 -7.69
C VAL A 75 -10.49 -16.59 -7.70
N ASN A 76 -10.96 -16.96 -8.90
CA ASN A 76 -12.10 -17.84 -9.08
C ASN A 76 -11.77 -19.13 -8.36
N VAL A 77 -12.12 -19.22 -7.07
CA VAL A 77 -12.12 -20.47 -6.34
C VAL A 77 -13.14 -21.33 -7.07
N PRO A 78 -12.74 -22.44 -7.71
CA PRO A 78 -13.71 -23.30 -8.36
C PRO A 78 -14.72 -23.70 -7.29
N LYS A 79 -16.00 -23.38 -7.50
CA LYS A 79 -17.07 -23.88 -6.63
C LYS A 79 -16.98 -25.41 -6.67
N LYS A 80 -16.51 -26.00 -5.58
CA LYS A 80 -16.58 -27.45 -5.39
C LYS A 80 -18.07 -27.76 -5.28
N LYS A 81 -18.65 -28.29 -6.36
CA LYS A 81 -19.98 -28.91 -6.30
C LYS A 81 -19.84 -30.12 -5.38
N SER A 82 -20.58 -30.13 -4.27
CA SER A 82 -20.95 -31.34 -3.56
C SER A 82 -22.36 -31.17 -3.01
#